data_AF-A0A937SHB4-F1
#
_entry.id   AF-A0A937SHB4-F1
#
_cell.length_a   1.000
_cell.length_b   1.000
_cell.length_c   1.000
_cell.angle_alpha   90.00
_cell.angle_beta   90.00
_cell.angle_gamma   90.00
#
_symmetry.space_group_name_H-M   'P 1'
#
loop_
_entity.id
_entity.type
_entity.pdbx_description
1 polymer ?
#
loop_
_entity_poly.entity_id
_entity_poly.type
_entity_poly.pdbx_seq_one_letter_code
_entity_poly.pdbx_strand_id
1 'polypeptide(L)'
;MEPRLILKTHTESLRPGNYSVLIAKCTSPDRSAYPETVEKSLTQFFPSKKGKEVSSIAKYTVLSATSKNRGFGFLLDNMIWSWKGYVINTVLHFLNKKENNDFPAFAELTNIEKICYLRFFLETEGAIILKLAERFCRTGELSYQYLKDDIQNIFKEIYQEYIDIAPDFRVRSRIKETFGGMKLKRPYDESTLAHKIKPHIQALADLGILSVEKTDVGYTFDPVSVGASSSFSIIHSRLKNIQNMEHMFCNHDYFPLIAELYGLVPIHYSEKHSDLLRETISYGYSVMRNSVTLMADMDALIEWNCIKMLSKHNVIVERRHVEDFFARIRKEHPSNIKYHVDGKGRIAYLVFTEPI
;
A
#
# COMPACT_ATOMS: atom_id res chain seq x y z
N MET A 1 13.88 -7.30 9.87
CA MET A 1 12.67 -6.47 9.99
C MET A 1 13.09 -5.01 9.97
N GLU A 2 12.45 -4.21 9.13
CA GLU A 2 12.70 -2.77 9.06
C GLU A 2 11.44 -2.00 9.49
N PRO A 3 11.58 -0.80 10.08
CA PRO A 3 10.42 0.00 10.44
C PRO A 3 9.50 0.33 9.27
N ARG A 4 8.21 0.00 9.40
CA ARG A 4 7.14 0.32 8.44
C ARG A 4 6.71 1.79 8.57
N LEU A 5 7.58 2.67 8.08
CA LEU A 5 7.38 4.12 8.08
C LEU A 5 8.19 4.77 6.94
N ILE A 6 7.54 5.66 6.17
CA ILE A 6 8.21 6.50 5.17
C ILE A 6 8.68 7.80 5.82
N LEU A 7 9.99 8.05 5.82
CA LEU A 7 10.56 9.24 6.48
C LEU A 7 10.61 10.48 5.60
N LYS A 8 10.89 10.27 4.31
CA LYS A 8 11.18 11.32 3.34
C LYS A 8 10.00 11.43 2.42
N THR A 9 9.16 12.40 2.70
CA THR A 9 7.92 12.64 2.00
C THR A 9 7.70 14.14 1.86
N HIS A 10 6.79 14.52 0.98
CA HIS A 10 6.33 15.89 0.78
C HIS A 10 4.81 15.91 0.93
N THR A 11 4.26 17.06 1.29
CA THR A 11 2.80 17.24 1.37
C THR A 11 2.16 16.74 0.08
N GLU A 12 1.08 15.95 0.20
CA GLU A 12 0.38 15.27 -0.90
C GLU A 12 1.12 14.17 -1.67
N SER A 13 2.41 13.89 -1.42
CA SER A 13 3.14 12.91 -2.25
C SER A 13 2.75 11.46 -1.99
N LEU A 14 2.05 11.17 -0.88
CA LEU A 14 1.57 9.83 -0.55
C LEU A 14 0.11 9.62 -0.94
N ARG A 15 -0.55 10.57 -1.61
CA ARG A 15 -1.96 10.39 -1.98
C ARG A 15 -2.10 9.23 -2.98
N PRO A 16 -2.97 8.23 -2.73
CA PRO A 16 -3.11 7.06 -3.58
C PRO A 16 -3.36 7.37 -5.06
N GLY A 17 -4.17 8.41 -5.34
CA GLY A 17 -4.46 8.85 -6.70
C GLY A 17 -3.22 9.24 -7.51
N ASN A 18 -2.19 9.80 -6.86
CA ASN A 18 -0.92 10.11 -7.54
C ASN A 18 -0.24 8.85 -8.07
N TYR A 19 -0.28 7.76 -7.31
CA TYR A 19 0.27 6.48 -7.73
C TYR A 19 -0.57 5.84 -8.85
N SER A 20 -1.88 6.07 -8.86
CA SER A 20 -2.74 5.61 -9.94
C SER A 20 -2.37 6.29 -11.26
N VAL A 21 -2.17 7.62 -11.24
CA VAL A 21 -1.68 8.37 -12.41
C VAL A 21 -0.28 7.92 -12.81
N LEU A 22 0.64 7.78 -11.85
CA LEU A 22 2.00 7.33 -12.09
C LEU A 22 2.04 5.98 -12.84
N ILE A 23 1.24 5.01 -12.40
CA ILE A 23 1.15 3.69 -13.03
C ILE A 23 0.42 3.76 -14.38
N ALA A 24 -0.71 4.45 -14.47
CA ALA A 24 -1.52 4.45 -15.68
C ALA A 24 -0.93 5.30 -16.83
N LYS A 25 -0.22 6.39 -16.51
CA LYS A 25 0.13 7.44 -17.48
C LYS A 25 1.62 7.70 -17.64
N CYS A 26 2.43 7.45 -16.61
CA CYS A 26 3.83 7.90 -16.59
C CYS A 26 4.86 6.77 -16.67
N THR A 27 4.45 5.52 -16.47
CA THR A 27 5.33 4.35 -16.42
C THR A 27 4.75 3.21 -17.25
N SER A 28 5.52 2.14 -17.41
CA SER A 28 5.13 0.99 -18.24
C SER A 28 5.65 -0.33 -17.66
N PRO A 29 5.08 -1.48 -18.05
CA PRO A 29 5.50 -2.78 -17.54
C PRO A 29 6.91 -3.19 -17.98
N ASP A 30 7.38 -2.71 -19.14
CA ASP A 30 8.55 -3.25 -19.83
C ASP A 30 9.51 -2.17 -20.40
N ARG A 31 9.09 -0.91 -20.51
CA ARG A 31 9.96 0.19 -20.97
C ARG A 31 10.52 0.94 -19.79
N SER A 32 11.84 0.81 -19.62
CA SER A 32 12.59 1.56 -18.62
C SER A 32 12.60 3.06 -18.93
N ALA A 33 12.66 3.88 -17.89
CA ALA A 33 12.76 5.33 -18.00
C ALA A 33 13.64 5.92 -16.90
N TYR A 34 14.21 7.10 -17.15
CA TYR A 34 14.89 7.87 -16.11
C TYR A 34 13.86 8.45 -15.13
N PRO A 35 14.11 8.41 -13.81
CA PRO A 35 13.20 8.97 -12.81
C PRO A 35 12.76 10.41 -13.12
N GLU A 36 13.68 11.27 -13.55
CA GLU A 36 13.41 12.67 -13.88
C GLU A 36 12.41 12.83 -15.03
N THR A 37 12.42 11.88 -15.97
CA THR A 37 11.45 11.86 -17.10
C THR A 37 10.06 11.50 -16.59
N VAL A 38 9.98 10.53 -15.68
CA VAL A 38 8.73 10.11 -15.04
C VAL A 38 8.17 11.24 -14.16
N GLU A 39 9.02 11.90 -13.38
CA GLU A 39 8.65 13.06 -12.56
C GLU A 39 8.08 14.21 -13.40
N LYS A 40 8.71 14.50 -14.54
CA LYS A 40 8.24 15.54 -15.48
C LYS A 40 6.90 15.16 -16.11
N SER A 41 6.69 13.89 -16.45
CA SER A 41 5.40 13.41 -16.95
C SER A 41 4.32 13.54 -15.88
N LEU A 42 4.58 13.10 -14.65
CA LEU A 42 3.62 13.17 -13.55
C LEU A 42 3.24 14.62 -13.20
N THR A 43 4.20 15.55 -13.29
CA THR A 43 3.97 16.99 -13.08
C THR A 43 2.86 17.56 -13.98
N GLN A 44 2.67 17.03 -15.19
CA GLN A 44 1.64 17.50 -16.13
C GLN A 44 0.21 17.23 -15.63
N PHE A 45 0.04 16.28 -14.71
CA PHE A 45 -1.25 15.88 -14.16
C PHE A 45 -1.64 16.63 -12.88
N PHE A 46 -0.85 17.61 -12.45
CA PHE A 46 -1.17 18.48 -11.31
C PHE A 46 -1.53 19.92 -11.79
N PRO A 47 -2.57 20.10 -12.64
CA PRO A 47 -2.80 21.35 -13.38
C PRO A 47 -3.15 22.55 -12.50
N SER A 48 -3.70 22.31 -11.30
CA SER A 48 -4.09 23.36 -10.35
C SER A 48 -2.92 23.95 -9.55
N LYS A 49 -1.72 23.40 -9.69
CA LYS A 49 -0.54 23.82 -8.96
C LYS A 49 0.56 24.25 -9.93
N LYS A 50 1.35 25.26 -9.57
CA LYS A 50 2.45 25.78 -10.41
C LYS A 50 3.74 25.91 -9.62
N GLY A 51 4.87 25.83 -10.30
CA GLY A 51 6.20 26.11 -9.73
C GLY A 51 6.83 24.93 -8.96
N LYS A 52 7.69 25.24 -7.98
CA LYS A 52 8.56 24.28 -7.27
C LYS A 52 7.79 23.24 -6.43
N GLU A 53 6.59 23.57 -5.97
CA GLU A 53 5.77 22.68 -5.14
C GLU A 53 5.35 21.42 -5.91
N VAL A 54 4.91 21.58 -7.16
CA VAL A 54 4.47 20.46 -8.01
C VAL A 54 5.61 19.51 -8.34
N SER A 55 6.76 20.08 -8.69
CA SER A 55 7.97 19.30 -8.94
C SER A 55 8.38 18.48 -7.71
N SER A 56 8.19 19.03 -6.51
CA SER A 56 8.48 18.31 -5.27
C SER A 56 7.47 17.18 -5.02
N ILE A 57 6.17 17.42 -5.22
CA ILE A 57 5.14 16.37 -5.09
C ILE A 57 5.44 15.21 -6.04
N ALA A 58 5.71 15.49 -7.32
CA ALA A 58 6.03 14.47 -8.32
C ALA A 58 7.28 13.68 -7.93
N LYS A 59 8.37 14.38 -7.59
CA LYS A 59 9.63 13.77 -7.14
C LYS A 59 9.45 12.83 -5.96
N TYR A 60 8.77 13.27 -4.90
CA TYR A 60 8.56 12.43 -3.71
C TYR A 60 7.55 11.31 -3.95
N THR A 61 6.60 11.48 -4.87
CA THR A 61 5.71 10.40 -5.31
C THR A 61 6.51 9.32 -6.02
N VAL A 62 7.33 9.66 -7.02
CA VAL A 62 8.19 8.69 -7.74
C VAL A 62 9.16 8.02 -6.77
N LEU A 63 9.82 8.78 -5.90
CA LEU A 63 10.73 8.25 -4.90
C LEU A 63 10.05 7.21 -3.99
N SER A 64 8.87 7.53 -3.48
CA SER A 64 8.08 6.65 -2.60
C SER A 64 7.41 5.50 -3.34
N ALA A 65 7.28 5.57 -4.67
CA ALA A 65 6.79 4.46 -5.47
C ALA A 65 7.86 3.38 -5.68
N THR A 66 9.14 3.71 -5.56
CA THR A 66 10.22 2.71 -5.58
C THR A 66 10.41 2.04 -4.21
N SER A 67 11.26 1.02 -4.13
CA SER A 67 11.72 0.46 -2.85
C SER A 67 12.76 1.33 -2.14
N LYS A 68 13.30 2.36 -2.83
CA LYS A 68 14.21 3.33 -2.23
C LYS A 68 13.49 4.11 -1.13
N ASN A 69 14.20 4.44 -0.06
CA ASN A 69 13.65 5.10 1.13
C ASN A 69 12.46 4.37 1.78
N ARG A 70 12.39 3.04 1.65
CA ARG A 70 11.28 2.23 2.19
C ARG A 70 9.92 2.63 1.60
N GLY A 71 9.91 3.05 0.35
CA GLY A 71 8.69 3.31 -0.38
C GLY A 71 7.87 2.03 -0.61
N PHE A 72 6.74 2.18 -1.29
CA PHE A 72 5.77 1.11 -1.52
C PHE A 72 6.29 -0.02 -2.41
N GLY A 73 7.29 0.28 -3.26
CA GLY A 73 7.85 -0.69 -4.20
C GLY A 73 6.90 -1.05 -5.33
N PHE A 74 6.09 -0.10 -5.82
CA PHE A 74 5.28 -0.21 -7.04
C PHE A 74 6.12 -0.23 -8.30
N LEU A 75 7.29 0.42 -8.26
CA LEU A 75 8.25 0.50 -9.36
C LEU A 75 9.59 -0.11 -8.96
N LEU A 76 10.26 -0.72 -9.92
CA LEU A 76 11.67 -1.09 -9.84
C LEU A 76 12.56 0.13 -10.10
N ASP A 77 13.87 -0.01 -9.86
CA ASP A 77 14.84 1.09 -9.97
C ASP A 77 14.95 1.72 -11.37
N ASN A 78 14.59 0.97 -12.41
CA ASN A 78 14.53 1.40 -13.81
C ASN A 78 13.14 1.92 -14.23
N MET A 79 12.25 2.20 -13.27
CA MET A 79 10.90 2.76 -13.45
C MET A 79 9.91 1.85 -14.20
N ILE A 80 10.19 0.55 -14.31
CA ILE A 80 9.19 -0.43 -14.75
C ILE A 80 8.38 -0.94 -13.56
N TRP A 81 7.22 -1.52 -13.84
CA TRP A 81 6.33 -2.03 -12.79
C TRP A 81 6.95 -3.23 -12.07
N SER A 82 6.88 -3.21 -10.74
CA SER A 82 7.01 -4.41 -9.93
C SER A 82 5.70 -5.20 -9.94
N TRP A 83 5.65 -6.37 -9.28
CA TRP A 83 4.41 -7.12 -9.08
C TRP A 83 3.29 -6.26 -8.46
N LYS A 84 3.60 -5.33 -7.55
CA LYS A 84 2.61 -4.40 -6.97
C LYS A 84 2.10 -3.39 -7.99
N GLY A 85 2.97 -2.91 -8.89
CA GLY A 85 2.59 -2.05 -10.00
C GLY A 85 1.60 -2.74 -10.94
N TYR A 86 1.80 -4.04 -11.22
CA TYR A 86 0.84 -4.85 -11.99
C TYR A 86 -0.52 -4.97 -11.28
N VAL A 87 -0.55 -5.12 -9.95
CA VAL A 87 -1.80 -5.15 -9.17
C VAL A 87 -2.56 -3.83 -9.32
N ILE A 88 -1.89 -2.68 -9.11
CA ILE A 88 -2.50 -1.35 -9.29
C ILE A 88 -3.03 -1.19 -10.71
N ASN A 89 -2.22 -1.50 -11.73
CA ASN A 89 -2.65 -1.41 -13.12
C ASN A 89 -3.87 -2.28 -13.40
N THR A 90 -3.94 -3.48 -12.82
CA THR A 90 -5.09 -4.39 -13.00
C THR A 90 -6.36 -3.85 -12.35
N VAL A 91 -6.26 -3.24 -11.17
CA VAL A 91 -7.38 -2.54 -10.53
C VAL A 91 -7.87 -1.38 -11.41
N LEU A 92 -6.97 -0.56 -11.95
CA LEU A 92 -7.32 0.57 -12.82
C LEU A 92 -7.92 0.13 -14.15
N HIS A 93 -7.42 -0.98 -14.71
CA HIS A 93 -7.98 -1.61 -15.91
C HIS A 93 -9.39 -2.14 -15.63
N PHE A 94 -9.60 -2.80 -14.50
CA PHE A 94 -10.93 -3.28 -14.09
C PHE A 94 -11.96 -2.16 -13.90
N LEU A 95 -11.50 -0.97 -13.50
CA LEU A 95 -12.35 0.21 -13.33
C LEU A 95 -12.47 1.08 -14.58
N ASN A 96 -11.84 0.70 -15.71
CA ASN A 96 -11.75 1.52 -16.92
C ASN A 96 -11.14 2.92 -16.68
N LYS A 97 -10.33 3.10 -15.63
CA LYS A 97 -9.70 4.40 -15.31
C LYS A 97 -8.46 4.71 -16.14
N LYS A 98 -7.87 3.71 -16.82
CA LYS A 98 -6.63 3.86 -17.60
C LYS A 98 -6.78 4.85 -18.77
N GLU A 99 -7.96 4.91 -19.37
CA GLU A 99 -8.24 5.80 -20.51
C GLU A 99 -8.58 7.23 -20.06
N ASN A 100 -8.94 7.42 -18.79
CA ASN A 100 -9.30 8.72 -18.26
C ASN A 100 -8.07 9.64 -18.16
N ASN A 101 -8.17 10.87 -18.65
CA ASN A 101 -7.10 11.88 -18.57
C ASN A 101 -7.34 12.92 -17.45
N ASP A 102 -8.50 12.87 -16.80
CA ASP A 102 -8.87 13.79 -15.74
C ASP A 102 -8.29 13.34 -14.40
N PHE A 103 -7.37 14.14 -13.86
CA PHE A 103 -6.77 13.90 -12.55
C PHE A 103 -7.79 13.67 -11.42
N PRO A 104 -8.92 14.42 -11.34
CA PRO A 104 -9.92 14.19 -10.30
C PRO A 104 -10.46 12.76 -10.26
N ALA A 105 -10.58 12.08 -11.42
CA ALA A 105 -11.04 10.70 -11.47
C ALA A 105 -10.09 9.71 -10.76
N PHE A 106 -8.81 10.06 -10.62
CA PHE A 106 -7.83 9.29 -9.85
C PHE A 106 -7.81 9.69 -8.38
N ALA A 107 -8.22 10.90 -8.02
CA ALA A 107 -8.31 11.35 -6.64
C ALA A 107 -9.51 10.70 -5.90
N GLU A 108 -10.62 10.46 -6.61
CA GLU A 108 -11.79 9.78 -6.07
C GLU A 108 -11.63 8.24 -6.11
N LEU A 109 -11.21 7.68 -4.98
CA LEU A 109 -10.98 6.24 -4.86
C LEU A 109 -12.27 5.46 -4.67
N THR A 110 -12.51 4.48 -5.53
CA THR A 110 -13.54 3.46 -5.36
C THR A 110 -13.16 2.47 -4.24
N ASN A 111 -14.11 1.66 -3.76
CA ASN A 111 -13.84 0.69 -2.68
C ASN A 111 -12.72 -0.31 -3.01
N ILE A 112 -12.61 -0.77 -4.28
CA ILE A 112 -11.53 -1.69 -4.67
C ILE A 112 -10.15 -1.00 -4.66
N GLU A 113 -10.08 0.28 -5.05
CA GLU A 113 -8.85 1.08 -4.94
C GLU A 113 -8.49 1.31 -3.47
N LYS A 114 -9.46 1.67 -2.63
CA LYS A 114 -9.27 1.85 -1.19
C LYS A 114 -8.75 0.59 -0.50
N ILE A 115 -9.29 -0.59 -0.84
CA ILE A 115 -8.79 -1.89 -0.35
C ILE A 115 -7.36 -2.15 -0.85
N CYS A 116 -7.12 -1.97 -2.16
CA CYS A 116 -5.81 -2.19 -2.79
C CYS A 116 -4.72 -1.32 -2.14
N TYR A 117 -4.97 -0.01 -2.01
CA TYR A 117 -3.99 0.90 -1.45
C TYR A 117 -3.84 0.71 0.05
N LEU A 118 -4.92 0.53 0.82
CA LEU A 118 -4.81 0.31 2.27
C LEU A 118 -3.94 -0.92 2.58
N ARG A 119 -4.03 -1.98 1.78
CA ARG A 119 -3.14 -3.15 1.87
C ARG A 119 -1.67 -2.79 1.75
N PHE A 120 -1.29 -1.95 0.79
CA PHE A 120 0.10 -1.51 0.63
C PHE A 120 0.52 -0.48 1.68
N PHE A 121 -0.41 0.36 2.14
CA PHE A 121 -0.18 1.30 3.25
C PHE A 121 0.05 0.59 4.58
N LEU A 122 -0.70 -0.46 4.90
CA LEU A 122 -0.43 -1.25 6.10
C LEU A 122 0.95 -1.91 6.03
N GLU A 123 1.36 -2.38 4.85
CA GLU A 123 2.68 -2.98 4.65
C GLU A 123 3.81 -1.94 4.80
N THR A 124 3.65 -0.73 4.27
CA THR A 124 4.74 0.25 4.20
C THR A 124 4.72 1.26 5.36
N GLU A 125 3.54 1.64 5.83
CA GLU A 125 3.28 2.68 6.83
C GLU A 125 2.58 2.15 8.09
N GLY A 126 2.44 0.83 8.25
CA GLY A 126 1.68 0.23 9.35
C GLY A 126 2.08 0.72 10.74
N ALA A 127 3.37 0.99 10.99
CA ALA A 127 3.83 1.43 12.30
C ALA A 127 3.38 2.86 12.64
N ILE A 128 3.38 3.78 11.67
CA ILE A 128 2.88 5.14 11.89
C ILE A 128 1.37 5.14 12.03
N ILE A 129 0.66 4.33 11.25
CA ILE A 129 -0.80 4.18 11.34
C ILE A 129 -1.18 3.66 12.73
N LEU A 130 -0.50 2.62 13.23
CA LEU A 130 -0.73 2.07 14.56
C LEU A 130 -0.48 3.11 15.66
N LYS A 131 0.58 3.89 15.56
CA LYS A 131 0.92 4.88 16.58
C LYS A 131 -0.05 6.05 16.62
N LEU A 132 -0.53 6.50 15.46
CA LEU A 132 -1.62 7.48 15.40
C LEU A 132 -2.90 6.94 16.04
N ALA A 133 -3.23 5.68 15.79
CA ALA A 133 -4.38 5.00 16.40
C ALA A 133 -4.25 4.87 17.92
N GLU A 134 -3.06 4.52 18.43
CA GLU A 134 -2.77 4.46 19.87
C GLU A 134 -2.98 5.83 20.53
N ARG A 135 -2.42 6.90 19.95
CA ARG A 135 -2.58 8.26 20.48
C ARG A 135 -4.03 8.67 20.57
N PHE A 136 -4.79 8.50 19.50
CA PHE A 136 -6.22 8.80 19.49
C PHE A 136 -6.99 8.02 20.56
N CYS A 137 -6.74 6.71 20.69
CA CYS A 137 -7.42 5.89 21.70
C CYS A 137 -7.10 6.33 23.13
N ARG A 138 -5.96 7.00 23.36
CA ARG A 138 -5.54 7.48 24.68
C ARG A 138 -6.02 8.89 24.99
N THR A 139 -6.03 9.79 24.00
CA THR A 139 -6.30 11.22 24.21
C THR A 139 -7.67 11.66 23.72
N GLY A 140 -8.27 10.95 22.78
CA GLY A 140 -9.46 11.39 22.04
C GLY A 140 -9.22 12.58 21.10
N GLU A 141 -7.97 13.05 20.96
CA GLU A 141 -7.62 14.23 20.17
C GLU A 141 -6.52 13.93 19.15
N LEU A 142 -6.75 14.33 17.90
CA LEU A 142 -5.77 14.36 16.81
C LEU A 142 -5.85 15.70 16.07
N SER A 143 -5.65 16.81 16.77
CA SER A 143 -5.50 18.10 16.11
C SER A 143 -4.17 18.18 15.36
N TYR A 144 -4.11 18.99 14.30
CA TYR A 144 -2.85 19.22 13.59
C TYR A 144 -1.75 19.76 14.51
N GLN A 145 -2.10 20.63 15.46
CA GLN A 145 -1.14 21.20 16.41
C GLN A 145 -0.61 20.12 17.36
N TYR A 146 -1.47 19.27 17.92
CA TYR A 146 -1.06 18.13 18.73
C TYR A 146 -0.06 17.22 17.99
N LEU A 147 -0.38 16.85 16.74
CA LEU A 147 0.52 16.04 15.92
C LEU A 147 1.82 16.76 15.58
N LYS A 148 1.77 18.07 15.33
CA LYS A 148 2.96 18.91 15.08
C LYS A 148 3.94 18.83 16.25
N ASP A 149 3.41 18.84 17.47
CA ASP A 149 4.21 18.83 18.68
C ASP A 149 4.72 17.42 19.04
N ASP A 150 3.98 16.35 18.70
CA ASP A 150 4.33 14.97 19.10
C ASP A 150 4.98 14.11 17.99
N ILE A 151 4.96 14.51 16.70
CA ILE A 151 5.41 13.64 15.58
C ILE A 151 6.84 13.11 15.75
N GLN A 152 7.75 13.91 16.32
CA GLN A 152 9.12 13.48 16.56
C GLN A 152 9.19 12.39 17.63
N ASN A 153 8.33 12.44 18.66
CA ASN A 153 8.25 11.40 19.67
C ASN A 153 7.61 10.14 19.10
N ILE A 154 6.57 10.28 18.28
CA ILE A 154 5.95 9.14 17.57
C ILE A 154 7.00 8.39 16.75
N PHE A 155 7.85 9.10 15.99
CA PHE A 155 8.92 8.45 15.25
C PHE A 155 9.92 7.77 16.20
N LYS A 156 10.36 8.44 17.27
CA LYS A 156 11.27 7.84 18.27
C LYS A 156 10.71 6.53 18.84
N GLU A 157 9.43 6.52 19.21
CA GLU A 157 8.75 5.34 19.75
C GLU A 157 8.73 4.19 18.75
N ILE A 158 8.39 4.46 17.49
CA ILE A 158 8.43 3.44 16.42
C ILE A 158 9.80 2.79 16.37
N TYR A 159 10.88 3.58 16.25
CA TYR A 159 12.23 3.04 16.15
C TYR A 159 12.65 2.29 17.41
N GLN A 160 12.31 2.80 18.58
CA GLN A 160 12.64 2.15 19.85
C GLN A 160 11.96 0.78 19.96
N GLU A 161 10.68 0.70 19.65
CA GLU A 161 9.98 -0.59 19.64
C GLU A 161 10.57 -1.58 18.64
N TYR A 162 10.91 -1.14 17.42
CA TYR A 162 11.62 -2.01 16.46
C TYR A 162 13.01 -2.46 16.94
N ILE A 163 13.72 -1.63 17.71
CA ILE A 163 15.01 -1.98 18.35
C ILE A 163 14.81 -3.03 19.44
N ASP A 164 13.73 -2.91 20.20
CA ASP A 164 13.42 -3.76 21.35
C ASP A 164 13.00 -5.16 20.91
N ILE A 165 12.22 -5.27 19.82
CA ILE A 165 11.77 -6.55 19.26
C ILE A 165 12.73 -7.13 18.21
N ALA A 166 13.85 -6.46 17.92
CA ALA A 166 14.83 -6.95 16.95
C ALA A 166 15.44 -8.29 17.42
N PRO A 167 15.51 -9.32 16.56
CA PRO A 167 15.92 -10.67 16.95
C PRO A 167 17.41 -10.78 17.27
N ASP A 168 18.24 -9.89 16.72
CA ASP A 168 19.69 -9.93 16.89
C ASP A 168 20.34 -8.53 16.86
N PHE A 169 21.61 -8.50 17.28
CA PHE A 169 22.42 -7.29 17.35
C PHE A 169 22.63 -6.60 16.00
N ARG A 170 22.77 -7.34 14.90
CA ARG A 170 23.02 -6.75 13.57
C ARG A 170 21.79 -5.99 13.07
N VAL A 171 20.61 -6.60 13.22
CA VAL A 171 19.34 -5.95 12.89
C VAL A 171 19.16 -4.70 13.74
N ARG A 172 19.42 -4.81 15.06
CA ARG A 172 19.36 -3.68 15.98
C ARG A 172 20.30 -2.54 15.59
N SER A 173 21.55 -2.85 15.24
CA SER A 173 22.54 -1.85 14.81
C SER A 173 22.14 -1.17 13.52
N ARG A 174 21.65 -1.89 12.51
CA ARG A 174 21.13 -1.29 11.28
C ARG A 174 19.93 -0.36 11.52
N ILE A 175 19.01 -0.75 12.41
CA ILE A 175 17.89 0.11 12.81
C ILE A 175 18.42 1.36 13.51
N LYS A 176 19.36 1.21 14.45
CA LYS A 176 20.02 2.32 15.15
C LYS A 176 20.79 3.25 14.22
N GLU A 177 21.45 2.75 13.20
CA GLU A 177 22.15 3.57 12.20
C GLU A 177 21.16 4.37 11.36
N THR A 178 20.09 3.70 10.89
CA THR A 178 19.02 4.37 10.15
C THR A 178 18.34 5.45 11.01
N PHE A 179 18.16 5.16 12.30
CA PHE A 179 17.58 6.06 13.29
C PHE A 179 18.54 7.18 13.73
N GLY A 180 19.82 6.88 13.88
CA GLY A 180 20.87 7.82 14.29
C GLY A 180 21.15 8.90 13.24
N GLY A 181 20.78 8.65 11.98
CA GLY A 181 20.72 9.67 10.93
C GLY A 181 19.61 10.71 11.14
N MET A 182 18.59 10.44 11.96
CA MET A 182 17.71 11.48 12.46
C MET A 182 18.44 12.27 13.54
N LYS A 183 18.46 13.60 13.42
CA LYS A 183 19.09 14.49 14.40
C LYS A 183 18.33 14.47 15.74
N LEU A 184 18.32 13.37 16.49
CA LEU A 184 17.58 13.22 17.76
C LEU A 184 17.96 14.24 18.82
N LYS A 185 19.18 14.82 18.72
CA LYS A 185 19.67 15.88 19.60
C LYS A 185 19.09 17.26 19.26
N ARG A 186 18.42 17.43 18.12
CA ARG A 186 17.82 18.71 17.72
C ARG A 186 16.34 18.50 17.34
N PRO A 187 15.44 19.38 17.76
CA PRO A 187 14.08 19.35 17.26
C PRO A 187 14.10 19.48 15.72
N TYR A 188 13.11 18.89 15.05
CA TYR A 188 12.91 19.17 13.63
C TYR A 188 12.71 20.66 13.41
N ASP A 189 13.17 21.15 12.27
CA ASP A 189 12.88 22.52 11.84
C ASP A 189 11.36 22.65 11.66
N GLU A 190 10.76 23.69 12.25
CA GLU A 190 9.32 23.93 12.19
C GLU A 190 8.79 23.94 10.76
N SER A 191 9.59 24.45 9.83
CA SER A 191 9.26 24.50 8.39
C SER A 191 9.11 23.10 7.76
N THR A 192 9.67 22.06 8.38
CA THR A 192 9.65 20.67 7.88
C THR A 192 8.60 19.77 8.52
N LEU A 193 8.02 20.18 9.65
CA LEU A 193 7.05 19.37 10.42
C LEU A 193 5.79 19.04 9.63
N ALA A 194 5.29 19.99 8.83
CA ALA A 194 4.12 19.77 7.98
C ALA A 194 4.33 18.58 7.02
N HIS A 195 5.54 18.45 6.48
CA HIS A 195 5.91 17.34 5.60
C HIS A 195 6.10 16.01 6.33
N LYS A 196 6.12 15.97 7.66
CA LYS A 196 6.17 14.73 8.46
C LYS A 196 4.81 14.22 8.90
N ILE A 197 3.76 15.01 8.70
CA ILE A 197 2.42 14.71 9.23
C ILE A 197 1.41 14.64 8.10
N LYS A 198 1.27 15.74 7.34
CA LYS A 198 0.24 15.88 6.31
C LYS A 198 0.22 14.73 5.31
N PRO A 199 1.36 14.22 4.79
CA PRO A 199 1.31 13.16 3.79
C PRO A 199 0.61 11.90 4.29
N HIS A 200 0.88 11.49 5.53
CA HIS A 200 0.28 10.30 6.14
C HIS A 200 -1.22 10.52 6.42
N ILE A 201 -1.57 11.67 7.02
CA ILE A 201 -2.96 11.98 7.36
C ILE A 201 -3.83 12.15 6.11
N GLN A 202 -3.33 12.84 5.07
CA GLN A 202 -4.04 13.01 3.82
C GLN A 202 -4.26 11.66 3.11
N ALA A 203 -3.27 10.77 3.13
CA ALA A 203 -3.45 9.43 2.56
C ALA A 203 -4.50 8.62 3.32
N LEU A 204 -4.50 8.67 4.66
CA LEU A 204 -5.53 8.01 5.48
C LEU A 204 -6.93 8.60 5.25
N ALA A 205 -7.03 9.90 4.99
CA ALA A 205 -8.28 10.55 4.62
C ALA A 205 -8.78 10.08 3.25
N ASP A 206 -7.91 10.04 2.23
CA ASP A 206 -8.26 9.53 0.90
C ASP A 206 -8.71 8.04 0.96
N LEU A 207 -8.07 7.25 1.83
CA LEU A 207 -8.44 5.86 2.08
C LEU A 207 -9.75 5.72 2.89
N GLY A 208 -10.31 6.80 3.43
CA GLY A 208 -11.53 6.76 4.23
C GLY A 208 -11.35 6.17 5.64
N ILE A 209 -10.12 6.24 6.18
CA ILE A 209 -9.82 5.85 7.56
C ILE A 209 -10.03 7.03 8.51
N LEU A 210 -9.75 8.25 8.05
CA LEU A 210 -9.96 9.50 8.78
C LEU A 210 -10.90 10.42 8.01
N SER A 211 -11.68 11.23 8.71
CA SER A 211 -12.25 12.47 8.22
C SER A 211 -11.36 13.65 8.61
N VAL A 212 -11.36 14.68 7.77
CA VAL A 212 -10.63 15.92 8.02
C VAL A 212 -11.64 17.04 8.11
N GLU A 213 -11.73 17.67 9.28
CA GLU A 213 -12.59 18.82 9.50
C GLU A 213 -11.73 20.09 9.65
N LYS A 214 -12.16 21.17 8.99
CA LYS A 214 -11.51 22.47 9.11
C LYS A 214 -12.19 23.23 10.25
N THR A 215 -11.39 23.67 11.21
CA THR A 215 -11.82 24.47 12.36
C THR A 215 -11.23 25.88 12.29
N ASP A 216 -11.72 26.79 13.14
CA ASP A 216 -11.19 28.16 13.22
C ASP A 216 -9.70 28.21 13.60
N VAL A 217 -9.22 27.18 14.30
CA VAL A 217 -7.82 27.04 14.76
C VAL A 217 -6.98 26.12 13.89
N GLY A 218 -7.54 25.53 12.82
CA GLY A 218 -6.79 24.71 11.87
C GLY A 218 -7.56 23.50 11.35
N TYR A 219 -7.04 22.30 11.62
CA TYR A 219 -7.62 21.04 11.18
C TYR A 219 -7.70 20.06 12.36
N THR A 220 -8.83 19.37 12.45
CA THR A 220 -9.02 18.19 13.30
C THR A 220 -9.14 16.96 12.42
N PHE A 221 -8.61 15.85 12.93
CA PHE A 221 -8.62 14.56 12.25
C PHE A 221 -9.39 13.56 13.09
N ASP A 222 -10.50 13.08 12.57
CA ASP A 222 -11.42 12.23 13.30
C ASP A 222 -11.47 10.84 12.64
N PRO A 223 -11.25 9.75 13.38
CA PRO A 223 -11.36 8.41 12.82
C PRO A 223 -12.80 8.12 12.38
N VAL A 224 -12.93 7.58 11.17
CA VAL A 224 -14.24 7.23 10.61
C VAL A 224 -14.93 6.18 11.47
N SER A 225 -16.21 6.38 11.75
CA SER A 225 -17.04 5.43 12.50
C SER A 225 -17.43 4.22 11.65
N VAL A 226 -17.29 3.03 12.23
CA VAL A 226 -17.62 1.74 11.64
C VAL A 226 -18.48 0.96 12.63
N GLY A 227 -19.79 1.07 12.48
CA GLY A 227 -20.73 0.56 13.47
C GLY A 227 -20.56 1.27 14.82
N ALA A 228 -20.30 0.50 15.88
CA ALA A 228 -20.05 1.02 17.23
C ALA A 228 -18.58 1.35 17.54
N SER A 229 -17.67 1.06 16.60
CA SER A 229 -16.23 1.28 16.76
C SER A 229 -15.74 2.38 15.84
N SER A 230 -14.61 3.01 16.17
CA SER A 230 -13.89 3.85 15.22
C SER A 230 -12.83 3.05 14.45
N SER A 231 -12.45 3.49 13.26
CA SER A 231 -11.38 2.87 12.47
C SER A 231 -10.07 2.74 13.26
N PHE A 232 -9.73 3.73 14.08
CA PHE A 232 -8.53 3.72 14.91
C PHE A 232 -8.67 2.78 16.12
N SER A 233 -9.87 2.64 16.70
CA SER A 233 -10.14 1.63 17.72
C SER A 233 -9.99 0.21 17.17
N ILE A 234 -10.43 -0.03 15.94
CA ILE A 234 -10.22 -1.31 15.22
C ILE A 234 -8.73 -1.57 15.01
N ILE A 235 -7.98 -0.61 14.45
CA ILE A 235 -6.53 -0.73 14.22
C ILE A 235 -5.79 -1.03 15.53
N HIS A 236 -6.05 -0.24 16.58
CA HIS A 236 -5.38 -0.40 17.87
C HIS A 236 -5.71 -1.74 18.54
N SER A 237 -6.97 -2.18 18.50
CA SER A 237 -7.37 -3.46 19.11
C SER A 237 -6.80 -4.69 18.36
N ARG A 238 -6.75 -4.64 17.03
CA ARG A 238 -6.26 -5.73 16.18
C ARG A 238 -4.74 -5.80 16.18
N LEU A 239 -4.06 -4.67 15.96
CA LEU A 239 -2.60 -4.63 15.83
C LEU A 239 -1.90 -4.57 17.18
N LYS A 240 -2.49 -3.94 18.21
CA LYS A 240 -2.00 -3.82 19.60
C LYS A 240 -0.67 -3.11 19.79
N ASN A 241 0.41 -3.63 19.21
CA ASN A 241 1.78 -3.11 19.26
C ASN A 241 2.55 -3.53 18.00
N ILE A 242 3.77 -3.01 17.82
CA ILE A 242 4.54 -3.28 16.60
C ILE A 242 4.87 -4.77 16.46
N GLN A 243 5.10 -5.51 17.55
CA GLN A 243 5.39 -6.94 17.48
C GLN A 243 4.21 -7.74 16.90
N ASN A 244 3.00 -7.51 17.40
CA ASN A 244 1.81 -8.20 16.95
C ASN A 244 1.40 -7.76 15.54
N MET A 245 1.57 -6.47 15.21
CA MET A 245 1.44 -5.97 13.84
C MET A 245 2.36 -6.72 12.86
N GLU A 246 3.64 -6.84 13.18
CA GLU A 246 4.61 -7.54 12.32
C GLU A 246 4.29 -9.02 12.20
N HIS A 247 3.83 -9.67 13.27
CA HIS A 247 3.38 -11.05 13.22
C HIS A 247 2.21 -11.22 12.24
N MET A 248 1.15 -10.42 12.37
CA MET A 248 -0.01 -10.44 11.46
C MET A 248 0.42 -10.20 10.01
N PHE A 249 1.27 -9.21 9.78
CA PHE A 249 1.71 -8.82 8.44
C PHE A 249 2.66 -9.85 7.81
N CYS A 250 3.48 -10.54 8.60
CA CYS A 250 4.27 -11.69 8.13
C CYS A 250 3.37 -12.85 7.70
N ASN A 251 2.25 -13.06 8.38
CA ASN A 251 1.27 -14.08 8.04
C ASN A 251 0.30 -13.67 6.91
N HIS A 252 0.48 -12.49 6.33
CA HIS A 252 -0.37 -11.95 5.27
C HIS A 252 -1.83 -11.66 5.70
N ASP A 253 -2.07 -11.46 7.00
CA ASP A 253 -3.40 -11.22 7.59
C ASP A 253 -3.87 -9.75 7.46
N TYR A 254 -3.70 -9.16 6.27
CA TYR A 254 -4.12 -7.78 6.00
C TYR A 254 -5.61 -7.67 5.73
N PHE A 255 -6.15 -8.57 4.90
CA PHE A 255 -7.52 -8.47 4.38
C PHE A 255 -8.62 -8.59 5.45
N PRO A 256 -8.49 -9.43 6.50
CA PRO A 256 -9.45 -9.41 7.61
C PRO A 256 -9.53 -8.05 8.30
N LEU A 257 -8.37 -7.41 8.57
CA LEU A 257 -8.33 -6.07 9.16
C LEU A 257 -8.94 -5.02 8.22
N ILE A 258 -8.61 -5.07 6.93
CA ILE A 258 -9.16 -4.15 5.92
C ILE A 258 -10.69 -4.29 5.82
N ALA A 259 -11.20 -5.52 5.86
CA ALA A 259 -12.63 -5.78 5.83
C ALA A 259 -13.34 -5.14 7.03
N GLU A 260 -12.79 -5.33 8.23
CA GLU A 260 -13.31 -4.72 9.45
C GLU A 260 -13.29 -3.19 9.37
N LEU A 261 -12.20 -2.60 8.85
CA LEU A 261 -12.07 -1.14 8.70
C LEU A 261 -13.07 -0.52 7.72
N TYR A 262 -13.54 -1.29 6.74
CA TYR A 262 -14.56 -0.84 5.80
C TYR A 262 -15.97 -1.34 6.17
N GLY A 263 -16.16 -1.90 7.37
CA GLY A 263 -17.45 -2.40 7.84
C GLY A 263 -18.00 -3.54 6.98
N LEU A 264 -17.12 -4.27 6.30
CA LEU A 264 -17.48 -5.44 5.52
C LEU A 264 -17.69 -6.63 6.46
N VAL A 265 -18.64 -7.51 6.13
CA VAL A 265 -18.89 -8.76 6.85
C VAL A 265 -18.51 -9.92 5.94
N PRO A 266 -17.21 -10.16 5.68
CA PRO A 266 -16.81 -11.12 4.69
C PRO A 266 -17.03 -12.55 5.16
N ILE A 267 -17.30 -13.43 4.21
CA ILE A 267 -17.24 -14.88 4.43
C ILE A 267 -15.85 -15.39 4.04
N HIS A 268 -15.39 -16.44 4.70
CA HIS A 268 -14.16 -17.10 4.29
C HIS A 268 -14.39 -17.89 2.99
N TYR A 269 -13.34 -17.93 2.15
CA TYR A 269 -13.34 -18.75 0.96
C TYR A 269 -13.67 -20.23 1.26
N SER A 270 -14.36 -20.88 0.32
CA SER A 270 -14.70 -22.30 0.33
C SER A 270 -14.81 -22.77 -1.13
N GLU A 271 -14.84 -24.07 -1.38
CA GLU A 271 -14.95 -24.61 -2.74
C GLU A 271 -16.19 -24.14 -3.50
N LYS A 272 -17.25 -23.70 -2.81
CA LYS A 272 -18.43 -23.09 -3.46
C LYS A 272 -18.11 -21.80 -4.23
N HIS A 273 -16.96 -21.18 -3.94
CA HIS A 273 -16.49 -19.96 -4.59
C HIS A 273 -15.42 -20.25 -5.67
N SER A 274 -15.19 -21.52 -6.02
CA SER A 274 -14.13 -21.92 -6.97
C SER A 274 -14.25 -21.23 -8.33
N ASP A 275 -15.49 -21.07 -8.81
CA ASP A 275 -15.75 -20.48 -10.13
C ASP A 275 -15.47 -18.97 -10.12
N LEU A 276 -15.86 -18.27 -9.05
CA LEU A 276 -15.52 -16.85 -8.85
C LEU A 276 -13.99 -16.65 -8.75
N LEU A 277 -13.30 -17.56 -8.06
CA LEU A 277 -11.85 -17.52 -7.98
C LEU A 277 -11.22 -17.76 -9.35
N ARG A 278 -11.71 -18.75 -10.11
CA ARG A 278 -11.26 -19.03 -11.48
C ARG A 278 -11.43 -17.81 -12.38
N GLU A 279 -12.62 -17.21 -12.41
CA GLU A 279 -12.90 -16.00 -13.20
C GLU A 279 -11.96 -14.85 -12.82
N THR A 280 -11.72 -14.66 -11.52
CA THR A 280 -10.84 -13.60 -11.02
C THR A 280 -9.38 -13.84 -11.42
N ILE A 281 -8.90 -15.08 -11.34
CA ILE A 281 -7.57 -15.50 -11.82
C ILE A 281 -7.46 -15.29 -13.32
N SER A 282 -8.42 -15.78 -14.12
CA SER A 282 -8.41 -15.67 -15.57
C SER A 282 -8.34 -14.21 -16.01
N TYR A 283 -9.15 -13.34 -15.40
CA TYR A 283 -9.08 -11.90 -15.65
C TYR A 283 -7.71 -11.33 -15.28
N GLY A 284 -7.24 -11.57 -14.04
CA GLY A 284 -5.97 -11.03 -13.56
C GLY A 284 -4.79 -11.45 -14.43
N TYR A 285 -4.71 -12.74 -14.77
CA TYR A 285 -3.68 -13.26 -15.65
C TYR A 285 -3.73 -12.62 -17.05
N SER A 286 -4.92 -12.43 -17.62
CA SER A 286 -5.07 -11.83 -18.95
C SER A 286 -4.49 -10.41 -19.04
N VAL A 287 -4.59 -9.65 -17.94
CA VAL A 287 -4.13 -8.26 -17.84
C VAL A 287 -2.66 -8.17 -17.39
N MET A 288 -2.22 -9.05 -16.49
CA MET A 288 -0.89 -9.00 -15.89
C MET A 288 0.18 -9.72 -16.70
N ARG A 289 -0.19 -10.67 -17.57
CA ARG A 289 0.80 -11.44 -18.33
C ARG A 289 1.61 -10.53 -19.24
N ASN A 290 2.90 -10.76 -19.30
CA ASN A 290 3.77 -10.14 -20.29
C ASN A 290 3.37 -10.61 -21.70
N SER A 291 3.22 -9.70 -22.65
CA SER A 291 2.76 -10.04 -24.00
C SER A 291 3.73 -10.90 -24.81
N VAL A 292 5.02 -10.91 -24.44
CA VAL A 292 6.08 -11.66 -25.12
C VAL A 292 6.33 -13.00 -24.44
N THR A 293 6.59 -13.00 -23.14
CA THR A 293 6.92 -14.24 -22.40
C THR A 293 5.68 -15.00 -21.94
N LEU A 294 4.51 -14.37 -21.99
CA LEU A 294 3.25 -14.87 -21.44
C LEU A 294 3.30 -15.11 -19.93
N MET A 295 4.33 -14.64 -19.24
CA MET A 295 4.48 -14.85 -17.80
C MET A 295 3.69 -13.82 -17.00
N ALA A 296 3.02 -14.28 -15.95
CA ALA A 296 2.46 -13.42 -14.90
C ALA A 296 3.11 -13.73 -13.56
N ASP A 297 3.34 -12.69 -12.76
CA ASP A 297 3.91 -12.80 -11.42
C ASP A 297 2.91 -13.43 -10.44
N MET A 298 3.35 -14.44 -9.69
CA MET A 298 2.52 -15.21 -8.78
C MET A 298 2.00 -14.35 -7.61
N ASP A 299 2.84 -13.48 -7.05
CA ASP A 299 2.45 -12.60 -5.94
C ASP A 299 1.43 -11.56 -6.42
N ALA A 300 1.59 -11.03 -7.65
CA ALA A 300 0.60 -10.14 -8.24
C ALA A 300 -0.77 -10.81 -8.42
N LEU A 301 -0.80 -12.06 -8.91
CA LEU A 301 -2.03 -12.82 -9.06
C LEU A 301 -2.71 -13.08 -7.71
N ILE A 302 -1.97 -13.52 -6.69
CA ILE A 302 -2.51 -13.74 -5.35
C ILE A 302 -3.14 -12.46 -4.81
N GLU A 303 -2.40 -11.35 -4.84
CA GLU A 303 -2.86 -10.09 -4.25
C GLU A 303 -4.10 -9.54 -4.97
N TRP A 304 -4.12 -9.62 -6.31
CA TRP A 304 -5.31 -9.26 -7.10
C TRP A 304 -6.54 -10.08 -6.71
N ASN A 305 -6.38 -11.39 -6.55
CA ASN A 305 -7.49 -12.27 -6.16
C ASN A 305 -8.02 -11.90 -4.77
N CYS A 306 -7.16 -11.67 -3.79
CA CYS A 306 -7.58 -11.24 -2.46
C CYS A 306 -8.32 -9.90 -2.49
N ILE A 307 -7.82 -8.91 -3.24
CA ILE A 307 -8.45 -7.59 -3.39
C ILE A 307 -9.81 -7.69 -4.08
N LYS A 308 -9.88 -8.37 -5.21
CA LYS A 308 -11.08 -8.45 -6.04
C LYS A 308 -12.17 -9.29 -5.37
N MET A 309 -11.81 -10.41 -4.77
CA MET A 309 -12.75 -11.29 -4.06
C MET A 309 -13.34 -10.60 -2.83
N LEU A 310 -12.53 -9.88 -2.05
CA LEU A 310 -13.05 -9.09 -0.93
C LEU A 310 -13.94 -7.95 -1.42
N SER A 311 -13.47 -7.15 -2.38
CA SER A 311 -14.16 -5.91 -2.77
C SER A 311 -15.46 -6.12 -3.56
N LYS A 312 -15.61 -7.23 -4.28
CA LYS A 312 -16.78 -7.48 -5.15
C LYS A 312 -17.65 -8.63 -4.71
N HIS A 313 -17.07 -9.62 -4.04
CA HIS A 313 -17.80 -10.81 -3.61
C HIS A 313 -17.88 -10.90 -2.09
N ASN A 314 -17.22 -10.00 -1.36
CA ASN A 314 -17.15 -10.02 0.11
C ASN A 314 -16.65 -11.38 0.63
N VAL A 315 -15.65 -11.95 -0.07
CA VAL A 315 -15.00 -13.22 0.26
C VAL A 315 -13.53 -12.98 0.61
N ILE A 316 -13.10 -13.43 1.79
CA ILE A 316 -11.68 -13.45 2.14
C ILE A 316 -11.03 -14.67 1.48
N VAL A 317 -10.12 -14.38 0.55
CA VAL A 317 -9.20 -15.34 -0.04
C VAL A 317 -7.82 -15.16 0.61
N GLU A 318 -7.09 -16.26 0.76
CA GLU A 318 -5.76 -16.30 1.34
C GLU A 318 -4.80 -16.86 0.29
N ARG A 319 -3.50 -16.58 0.44
CA ARG A 319 -2.45 -17.07 -0.46
C ARG A 319 -2.59 -18.57 -0.75
N ARG A 320 -2.78 -19.39 0.29
CA ARG A 320 -2.93 -20.84 0.16
C ARG A 320 -4.09 -21.25 -0.76
N HIS A 321 -5.20 -20.53 -0.75
CA HIS A 321 -6.35 -20.88 -1.59
C HIS A 321 -6.03 -20.71 -3.09
N VAL A 322 -5.27 -19.67 -3.43
CA VAL A 322 -4.82 -19.41 -4.81
C VAL A 322 -3.71 -20.41 -5.21
N GLU A 323 -2.77 -20.69 -4.32
CA GLU A 323 -1.71 -21.68 -4.54
C GLU A 323 -2.28 -23.10 -4.72
N ASP A 324 -3.25 -23.50 -3.89
CA ASP A 324 -3.95 -24.78 -3.97
C ASP A 324 -4.75 -24.88 -5.27
N PHE A 325 -5.40 -23.80 -5.70
CA PHE A 325 -6.08 -23.74 -6.99
C PHE A 325 -5.12 -24.05 -8.14
N PHE A 326 -3.94 -23.42 -8.18
CA PHE A 326 -2.94 -23.72 -9.21
C PHE A 326 -2.35 -25.13 -9.07
N ALA A 327 -2.16 -25.62 -7.85
CA ALA A 327 -1.70 -26.99 -7.61
C ALA A 327 -2.70 -28.03 -8.17
N ARG A 328 -4.02 -27.78 -8.04
CA ARG A 328 -5.06 -28.63 -8.64
C ARG A 328 -4.99 -28.62 -10.16
N ILE A 329 -4.93 -27.44 -10.79
CA ILE A 329 -4.80 -27.33 -12.26
C ILE A 329 -3.55 -28.07 -12.74
N ARG A 330 -2.42 -27.93 -12.05
CA ARG A 330 -1.18 -28.65 -12.40
C ARG A 330 -1.34 -30.17 -12.33
N LYS A 331 -2.11 -30.67 -11.38
CA LYS A 331 -2.34 -32.10 -11.19
C LYS A 331 -3.30 -32.66 -12.23
N GLU A 332 -4.37 -31.93 -12.53
CA GLU A 332 -5.44 -32.35 -13.44
C GLU A 332 -5.07 -32.13 -14.90
N HIS A 333 -4.40 -31.02 -15.20
CA HIS A 333 -4.03 -30.56 -16.55
C HIS A 333 -2.59 -30.01 -16.58
N PRO A 334 -1.56 -30.85 -16.41
CA PRO A 334 -0.16 -30.39 -16.33
C PRO A 334 0.33 -29.65 -17.59
N SER A 335 -0.26 -29.93 -18.75
CA SER A 335 0.02 -29.22 -20.02
C SER A 335 -0.46 -27.76 -20.01
N ASN A 336 -1.43 -27.43 -19.16
CA ASN A 336 -2.17 -26.17 -19.20
C ASN A 336 -1.49 -25.06 -18.38
N ILE A 337 -0.51 -25.43 -17.56
CA ILE A 337 0.18 -24.52 -16.65
C ILE A 337 1.67 -24.86 -16.56
N LYS A 338 2.50 -23.88 -16.94
CA LYS A 338 3.95 -23.90 -16.73
C LYS A 338 4.32 -22.86 -15.68
N TYR A 339 5.49 -23.02 -15.07
CA TYR A 339 5.94 -22.10 -14.03
C TYR A 339 7.45 -21.94 -14.03
N HIS A 340 7.90 -20.79 -13.52
CA HIS A 340 9.29 -20.51 -13.20
C HIS A 340 9.44 -20.32 -11.71
N VAL A 341 10.56 -20.79 -11.16
CA VAL A 341 10.85 -20.71 -9.73
C VAL A 341 11.86 -19.61 -9.41
N ASP A 342 11.76 -19.04 -8.21
CA ASP A 342 12.77 -18.13 -7.66
C ASP A 342 14.03 -18.89 -7.22
N GLY A 343 15.05 -18.16 -6.75
CA GLY A 343 16.29 -18.74 -6.21
C GLY A 343 16.10 -19.58 -4.94
N LYS A 344 14.89 -19.66 -4.38
CA LYS A 344 14.52 -20.51 -3.25
C LYS A 344 13.65 -21.71 -3.68
N GLY A 345 13.45 -21.91 -4.98
CA GLY A 345 12.64 -23.00 -5.53
C GLY A 345 11.12 -22.79 -5.42
N ARG A 346 10.65 -21.59 -5.04
CA ARG A 346 9.22 -21.27 -4.96
C ARG A 346 8.73 -20.75 -6.31
N ILE A 347 7.49 -21.02 -6.67
CA ILE A 347 6.90 -20.52 -7.91
C ILE A 347 6.87 -18.98 -7.88
N ALA A 348 7.55 -18.35 -8.84
CA ALA A 348 7.61 -16.91 -8.99
C ALA A 348 6.73 -16.43 -10.15
N TYR A 349 6.68 -17.19 -11.24
CA TYR A 349 5.90 -16.84 -12.42
C TYR A 349 5.10 -18.03 -12.94
N LEU A 350 3.92 -17.74 -13.50
CA LEU A 350 3.03 -18.69 -14.14
C LEU A 350 2.86 -18.37 -15.62
N VAL A 351 2.69 -19.42 -16.44
CA VAL A 351 2.29 -19.34 -17.83
C VAL A 351 1.15 -20.33 -18.07
N PHE A 352 -0.04 -19.81 -18.35
CA PHE A 352 -1.16 -20.57 -18.89
C PHE A 352 -1.05 -20.69 -20.41
N THR A 353 -1.15 -21.92 -20.91
CA THR A 353 -1.13 -22.24 -22.34
C THR A 353 -2.52 -22.23 -22.97
N GLU A 354 -3.57 -22.36 -22.16
CA GLU A 354 -4.98 -22.26 -22.54
C GLU A 354 -5.73 -21.34 -21.55
N PRO A 355 -6.86 -20.73 -21.94
CA PRO A 355 -7.77 -20.08 -20.99
C PRO A 355 -8.21 -21.07 -19.91
N ILE A 356 -8.23 -20.63 -18.65
CA ILE A 356 -8.60 -21.45 -17.47
C ILE A 356 -10.11 -21.55 -17.32
#